data_AF-A0A7C5WLA8-F1
#
_entry.id   AF-A0A7C5WLA8-F1
#
_cell.length_a   1.000
_cell.length_b   1.000
_cell.length_c   1.000
_cell.angle_alpha   90.00
_cell.angle_beta   90.00
_cell.angle_gamma   90.00
#
_symmetry.space_group_name_H-M   'P 1'
#
loop_
_entity.id
_entity.type
_entity.pdbx_description
1 polymer ?
#
loop_
_entity_poly.entity_id
_entity_poly.type
_entity_poly.pdbx_seq_one_letter_code
_entity_poly.pdbx_strand_id
1 'polypeptide(L)'
;KGKWGLTLIDKATGRAVRVSPKAEAMLANKETSFFKDYREKGIPASKVPGDVVDPLVEKVMNAPDEMLLNIGEVHQHEWHEPKHSFSSFVCDECGEMVVEGYGRVVGDKRVCIDCHEKLTDLPEPQRCGCVEC
;
A
#
# COMPACT_ATOMS: atom_id res chain seq x y z
N LYS A 1 7.60 -4.03 2.20
CA LYS A 1 7.97 -5.45 1.98
C LYS A 1 7.63 -5.99 0.56
N GLY A 2 7.04 -5.23 -0.37
CA GLY A 2 6.93 -5.61 -1.80
C GLY A 2 6.24 -6.94 -2.13
N LYS A 3 5.42 -7.49 -1.22
CA LYS A 3 4.81 -8.82 -1.33
C LYS A 3 3.31 -8.70 -1.51
N TRP A 4 2.72 -9.56 -2.33
CA TRP A 4 1.28 -9.76 -2.37
C TRP A 4 0.84 -10.51 -1.12
N GLY A 5 0.25 -9.79 -0.17
CA GLY A 5 -0.27 -10.36 1.06
C GLY A 5 -0.54 -9.29 2.09
N LEU A 6 -1.41 -9.63 3.03
CA LEU A 6 -1.86 -8.75 4.09
C LEU A 6 -1.82 -9.49 5.42
N THR A 7 -1.62 -8.76 6.51
CA THR A 7 -1.91 -9.25 7.85
C THR A 7 -3.22 -8.62 8.28
N LEU A 8 -4.24 -9.44 8.51
CA LEU A 8 -5.48 -8.99 9.12
C LEU A 8 -5.31 -9.04 10.64
N ILE A 9 -5.69 -7.96 11.33
CA ILE A 9 -5.53 -7.82 12.78
C ILE A 9 -6.88 -7.44 13.38
N ASP A 10 -7.39 -8.26 14.29
CA ASP A 10 -8.50 -7.95 15.19
C ASP A 10 -7.97 -7.10 16.35
N LYS A 11 -8.17 -5.78 16.25
CA LYS A 11 -7.66 -4.81 17.25
C LYS A 11 -8.22 -5.03 18.65
N ALA A 12 -9.42 -5.61 18.79
CA ALA A 12 -10.05 -5.79 20.09
C ALA A 12 -9.39 -6.93 20.88
N THR A 13 -8.97 -7.99 20.19
CA THR A 13 -8.38 -9.18 20.82
C THR A 13 -6.88 -9.33 20.60
N GLY A 14 -6.27 -8.49 19.76
CA GLY A 14 -4.88 -8.64 19.33
C GLY A 14 -4.61 -9.88 18.46
N ARG A 15 -5.65 -10.54 17.91
CA ARG A 15 -5.45 -11.73 17.07
C ARG A 15 -5.13 -11.30 15.66
N ALA A 16 -4.15 -11.95 15.04
CA ALA A 16 -3.75 -11.65 13.68
C ALA A 16 -3.55 -12.92 12.86
N VAL A 17 -3.77 -12.78 11.54
CA VAL A 17 -3.49 -13.83 10.57
C VAL A 17 -2.83 -13.21 9.34
N ARG A 18 -1.78 -13.87 8.84
CA ARG A 18 -1.12 -13.51 7.59
C ARG A 18 -1.73 -14.31 6.44
N VAL A 19 -2.16 -13.61 5.41
CA VAL A 19 -2.67 -14.20 4.17
C VAL A 19 -1.84 -13.72 2.98
N SER A 20 -1.52 -14.62 2.06
CA SER A 20 -0.85 -14.29 0.79
C SER A 20 -1.28 -15.26 -0.29
N PRO A 21 -1.36 -14.85 -1.57
CA PRO A 21 -1.57 -15.77 -2.67
C PRO A 21 -0.46 -16.83 -2.75
N LYS A 22 -0.81 -18.03 -3.19
CA LYS A 22 0.14 -19.10 -3.52
C LYS A 22 1.00 -18.68 -4.70
N ALA A 23 2.30 -18.97 -4.62
CA ALA A 23 3.24 -18.58 -5.66
C ALA A 23 2.91 -19.26 -6.99
N GLU A 24 2.47 -20.51 -6.94
CA GLU A 24 2.11 -21.34 -8.09
C GLU A 24 0.89 -20.76 -8.82
N ALA A 25 -0.14 -20.35 -8.07
CA ALA A 25 -1.32 -19.70 -8.63
C ALA A 25 -0.95 -18.36 -9.31
N MET A 26 -0.07 -17.57 -8.69
CA MET A 26 0.40 -16.31 -9.26
C MET A 26 1.27 -16.51 -10.50
N LEU A 27 2.12 -17.54 -10.53
CA LEU A 27 2.93 -17.90 -11.70
C LEU A 27 2.04 -18.37 -12.84
N ALA A 28 1.08 -19.24 -12.57
CA ALA A 28 0.11 -19.69 -13.58
C ALA A 28 -0.68 -18.54 -14.19
N ASN A 29 -1.05 -17.53 -13.39
CA ASN A 29 -1.73 -16.33 -13.88
C ASN A 29 -0.85 -15.52 -14.87
N LYS A 30 0.46 -15.44 -14.63
CA LYS A 30 1.40 -14.73 -15.52
C LYS A 30 1.58 -15.42 -16.88
N GLU A 31 1.26 -16.70 -16.97
CA GLU A 31 1.33 -17.47 -18.22
C GLU A 31 0.04 -17.38 -19.05
N THR A 32 -0.97 -16.65 -18.58
CA THR A 32 -2.22 -16.42 -19.34
C THR A 32 -2.00 -15.46 -20.51
N SER A 33 -2.83 -15.57 -21.55
CA SER A 33 -2.84 -14.59 -22.65
C SER A 33 -3.06 -13.16 -22.16
N PHE A 34 -3.90 -12.96 -21.12
CA PHE A 34 -4.05 -11.64 -20.50
C PHE A 34 -2.68 -11.02 -20.17
N PHE A 35 -1.76 -11.76 -19.54
CA PHE A 35 -0.42 -11.25 -19.26
C PHE A 35 0.51 -11.25 -20.48
N LYS A 36 0.74 -12.40 -21.12
CA LYS A 36 1.73 -12.56 -22.19
C LYS A 36 1.41 -11.74 -23.44
N ASP A 37 0.14 -11.74 -23.84
CA ASP A 37 -0.27 -11.14 -25.09
C ASP A 37 -0.66 -9.67 -24.97
N TYR A 38 -0.99 -9.21 -23.75
CA TYR A 38 -1.46 -7.83 -23.53
C TYR A 38 -0.64 -7.07 -22.49
N ARG A 39 -0.67 -7.48 -21.21
CA ARG A 39 -0.12 -6.65 -20.13
C ARG A 39 1.40 -6.46 -20.25
N GLU A 40 2.14 -7.53 -20.58
CA GLU A 40 3.60 -7.46 -20.77
C GLU A 40 3.98 -6.66 -22.02
N LYS A 41 3.08 -6.53 -23.00
CA LYS A 41 3.25 -5.66 -24.18
C LYS A 41 2.85 -4.20 -23.94
N GLY A 42 2.54 -3.84 -22.69
CA GLY A 42 2.15 -2.48 -22.30
C GLY A 42 0.69 -2.12 -22.63
N ILE A 43 -0.13 -3.07 -23.06
CA ILE A 43 -1.55 -2.82 -23.35
C ILE A 43 -2.32 -2.67 -22.04
N PRO A 44 -3.01 -1.54 -21.78
CA PRO A 44 -3.81 -1.33 -20.58
C PRO A 44 -4.88 -2.42 -20.38
N ALA A 45 -5.12 -2.83 -19.14
CA ALA A 45 -6.11 -3.87 -18.82
C ALA A 45 -7.52 -3.53 -19.33
N SER A 46 -7.89 -2.24 -19.32
CA SER A 46 -9.18 -1.75 -19.82
C SER A 46 -9.37 -1.89 -21.34
N LYS A 47 -8.32 -2.25 -22.08
CA LYS A 47 -8.37 -2.51 -23.52
C LYS A 47 -8.29 -4.00 -23.87
N VAL A 48 -8.18 -4.87 -22.87
CA VAL A 48 -8.14 -6.31 -23.11
C VAL A 48 -9.57 -6.82 -23.35
N PRO A 49 -9.81 -7.64 -24.39
CA PRO A 49 -11.13 -8.22 -24.65
C PRO A 49 -11.70 -8.98 -23.45
N GLY A 50 -13.01 -8.85 -23.22
CA GLY A 50 -13.71 -9.50 -22.10
C GLY A 50 -13.65 -11.02 -22.17
N ASP A 51 -13.74 -11.61 -23.35
CA ASP A 51 -13.60 -13.06 -23.57
C ASP A 51 -12.23 -13.63 -23.14
N VAL A 52 -11.20 -12.78 -23.00
CA VAL A 52 -9.89 -13.14 -22.42
C VAL A 52 -9.87 -12.97 -20.90
N VAL A 53 -10.55 -11.95 -20.38
CA VAL A 53 -10.50 -11.56 -18.95
C VAL A 53 -11.53 -12.32 -18.12
N ASP A 54 -12.77 -12.38 -18.58
CA ASP A 54 -13.92 -12.89 -17.85
C ASP A 54 -13.71 -14.34 -17.37
N PRO A 55 -13.18 -15.28 -18.19
CA PRO A 55 -12.89 -16.64 -17.71
C PRO A 55 -11.85 -16.68 -16.59
N LEU A 56 -10.88 -15.74 -16.57
CA LEU A 56 -9.87 -15.67 -15.52
C LEU A 56 -10.47 -15.13 -14.21
N VAL A 57 -11.36 -14.14 -14.31
CA VAL A 57 -12.11 -13.62 -13.16
C VAL A 57 -12.99 -14.72 -12.58
N GLU A 58 -13.79 -15.39 -13.41
CA GLU A 58 -14.65 -16.49 -12.99
C GLU A 58 -13.84 -17.62 -12.34
N LYS A 59 -12.68 -17.97 -12.89
CA LYS A 59 -11.79 -18.97 -12.30
C LYS A 59 -11.34 -18.60 -10.89
N VAL A 60 -10.98 -17.34 -10.65
CA VAL A 60 -10.57 -16.87 -9.32
C VAL A 60 -11.76 -16.84 -8.36
N MET A 61 -12.91 -16.31 -8.81
CA MET A 61 -14.11 -16.16 -7.99
C MET A 61 -14.73 -17.51 -7.57
N ASN A 62 -14.53 -18.57 -8.36
CA ASN A 62 -15.09 -19.89 -8.08
C ASN A 62 -14.07 -20.89 -7.49
N ALA A 63 -12.79 -20.53 -7.39
CA ALA A 63 -11.78 -21.42 -6.85
C ALA A 63 -11.84 -21.47 -5.31
N PRO A 64 -11.64 -22.66 -4.69
CA PRO A 64 -11.47 -22.76 -3.25
C PRO A 64 -10.29 -21.91 -2.75
N ASP A 65 -10.43 -21.30 -1.58
CA ASP A 65 -9.38 -20.47 -0.96
C ASP A 65 -8.06 -21.22 -0.84
N GLU A 66 -8.09 -22.48 -0.45
CA GLU A 66 -6.91 -23.34 -0.30
C GLU A 66 -6.15 -23.58 -1.61
N MET A 67 -6.77 -23.38 -2.78
CA MET A 67 -6.06 -23.43 -4.06
C MET A 67 -5.33 -22.13 -4.38
N LEU A 68 -5.79 -21.00 -3.85
CA LEU A 68 -5.29 -19.67 -4.21
C LEU A 68 -4.44 -19.02 -3.13
N LEU A 69 -4.67 -19.36 -1.86
CA LEU A 69 -4.16 -18.62 -0.70
C LEU A 69 -3.36 -19.53 0.24
N ASN A 70 -2.28 -18.97 0.77
CA ASN A 70 -1.65 -19.43 2.00
C ASN A 70 -2.27 -18.64 3.15
N ILE A 71 -3.00 -19.34 4.02
CA ILE A 71 -3.61 -18.79 5.23
C ILE A 71 -2.78 -19.30 6.42
N GLY A 72 -2.12 -18.39 7.12
CA GLY A 72 -1.30 -18.74 8.28
C GLY A 72 -2.13 -19.06 9.53
N GLU A 73 -1.44 -19.53 10.57
CA GLU A 73 -2.06 -19.69 11.89
C GLU A 73 -2.40 -18.35 12.53
N VAL A 74 -3.45 -18.36 13.34
CA VAL A 74 -3.83 -17.20 14.15
C VAL A 74 -2.82 -17.06 15.28
N HIS A 75 -2.20 -15.88 15.38
CA HIS A 75 -1.22 -15.55 16.42
C HIS A 75 -1.61 -14.26 17.13
N GLN A 76 -1.01 -14.02 18.29
CA GLN A 76 -1.13 -12.75 19.00
C GLN A 76 -0.22 -11.70 18.37
N HIS A 77 -0.75 -10.49 18.19
CA HIS A 77 -0.07 -9.35 17.61
C HIS A 77 -0.42 -8.10 18.42
N GLU A 78 0.61 -7.47 18.97
CA GLU A 78 0.47 -6.22 19.71
C GLU A 78 0.29 -5.06 18.72
N TRP A 79 -0.88 -4.43 18.76
CA TRP A 79 -1.20 -3.25 17.96
C TRP A 79 -1.23 -2.00 18.83
N HIS A 80 -0.31 -1.08 18.56
CA HIS A 80 -0.31 0.24 19.18
C HIS A 80 -1.01 1.23 18.25
N GLU A 81 -2.18 1.70 18.66
CA GLU A 81 -2.89 2.73 17.91
C GLU A 81 -2.04 4.02 17.92
N PRO A 82 -1.62 4.54 16.75
CA PRO A 82 -0.91 5.80 16.71
C PRO A 82 -1.83 6.90 17.24
N LYS A 83 -1.24 7.89 17.94
CA LYS A 83 -2.00 9.04 18.40
C LYS A 83 -2.58 9.78 17.19
N HIS A 84 -3.90 9.77 17.06
CA HIS A 84 -4.60 10.64 16.12
C HIS A 84 -4.42 12.08 16.59
N SER A 85 -3.87 12.93 15.71
CA SER A 85 -3.72 14.36 15.98
C SER A 85 -4.28 15.14 14.81
N PHE A 86 -5.21 16.04 15.10
CA PHE A 86 -5.69 17.06 14.16
C PHE A 86 -4.94 18.38 14.34
N SER A 87 -3.85 18.38 15.12
CA SER A 87 -3.04 19.58 15.31
C SER A 87 -2.52 20.05 13.97
N SER A 88 -2.64 21.35 13.77
CA SER A 88 -2.24 22.01 12.54
C SER A 88 -1.72 23.40 12.82
N PHE A 89 -0.88 23.91 11.94
CA PHE A 89 -0.34 25.26 11.98
C PHE A 89 -0.39 25.88 10.57
N VAL A 90 -0.30 27.20 10.49
CA VAL A 90 -0.19 27.91 9.20
C VAL A 90 1.29 27.92 8.80
N CYS A 91 1.62 27.48 7.59
CA CYS A 91 2.98 27.57 7.07
C CYS A 91 3.45 29.03 7.04
N ASP A 92 4.58 29.31 7.68
CA ASP A 92 5.15 30.67 7.77
C ASP A 92 5.67 31.19 6.41
N GLU A 93 5.75 30.33 5.39
CA GLU A 93 6.24 30.69 4.06
C GLU A 93 5.11 30.85 3.02
N CYS A 94 4.18 29.89 2.93
CA CYS A 94 3.09 29.94 1.93
C CYS A 94 1.72 30.33 2.48
N GLY A 95 1.53 30.35 3.81
CA GLY A 95 0.25 30.68 4.43
C GLY A 95 -0.83 29.59 4.38
N GLU A 96 -0.52 28.40 3.85
CA GLU A 96 -1.45 27.27 3.84
C GLU A 96 -1.47 26.52 5.18
N MET A 97 -2.59 25.88 5.51
CA MET A 97 -2.72 25.03 6.70
C MET A 97 -1.95 23.73 6.55
N VAL A 98 -1.16 23.36 7.56
CA VAL A 98 -0.31 22.17 7.58
C VAL A 98 -0.62 21.34 8.83
N VAL A 99 -0.94 20.05 8.65
CA VAL A 99 -1.06 19.11 9.77
C VAL A 99 0.34 18.88 10.35
N GLU A 100 0.47 18.90 11.67
CA GLU A 100 1.79 18.94 12.34
C GLU A 100 2.75 17.82 11.92
N GLY A 101 2.25 16.62 11.62
CA GLY A 101 3.08 15.50 11.14
C GLY A 101 3.78 15.76 9.80
N TYR A 102 3.28 16.70 9.00
CA TYR A 102 3.86 17.15 7.73
C TYR A 102 4.60 18.50 7.87
N GLY A 103 4.73 19.06 9.07
CA GLY A 103 5.50 20.27 9.29
C GLY A 103 7.01 20.05 9.35
N ARG A 104 7.77 21.01 8.87
CA ARG A 104 9.24 21.07 9.01
C ARG A 104 9.63 22.40 9.66
N VAL A 105 10.86 22.46 10.17
CA VAL A 105 11.42 23.66 10.80
C VAL A 105 12.61 24.12 9.98
N VAL A 106 12.61 25.39 9.57
CA VAL A 106 13.73 26.05 8.89
C VAL A 106 14.07 27.32 9.68
N GLY A 107 15.15 27.27 10.46
CA GLY A 107 15.44 28.30 11.46
C GLY A 107 14.32 28.38 12.50
N ASP A 108 13.69 29.55 12.63
CA ASP A 108 12.56 29.78 13.55
C ASP A 108 11.18 29.62 12.89
N LYS A 109 11.12 29.29 11.58
CA LYS A 109 9.87 29.12 10.84
C LYS A 109 9.38 27.68 10.88
N ARG A 110 8.07 27.48 11.09
CA ARG A 110 7.37 26.22 10.81
C ARG A 110 6.80 26.28 9.39
N VAL A 111 7.18 25.34 8.54
CA VAL A 111 6.83 25.33 7.12
C VAL A 111 6.28 23.98 6.66
N CYS A 112 5.55 23.95 5.53
CA CYS A 112 5.19 22.70 4.87
C CYS A 112 6.42 22.01 4.23
N ILE A 113 6.28 20.75 3.82
CA ILE A 113 7.36 19.97 3.17
C ILE A 113 7.87 20.70 1.92
N ASP A 114 6.99 21.14 1.03
CA ASP A 114 7.39 21.81 -0.22
C ASP A 114 8.18 23.10 0.03
N CYS A 115 7.77 23.90 1.03
CA CYS A 115 8.51 25.11 1.41
C CYS A 115 9.86 24.76 2.04
N HIS A 116 9.95 23.69 2.82
CA HIS A 116 11.23 23.21 3.34
C HIS A 116 12.18 22.79 2.21
N GLU A 117 11.72 21.99 1.24
CA GLU A 117 12.55 21.59 0.10
C GLU A 117 13.05 22.80 -0.69
N LYS A 118 12.18 23.78 -0.95
CA LYS A 118 12.56 25.05 -1.62
C LYS A 118 13.55 25.90 -0.82
N LEU A 119 13.42 25.94 0.51
CA LEU A 119 14.28 26.76 1.37
C LEU A 119 15.63 26.11 1.66
N THR A 120 15.72 24.78 1.57
CA THR A 120 16.93 24.01 1.93
C THR A 120 17.64 23.40 0.73
N ASP A 121 17.00 23.39 -0.45
CA ASP A 121 17.42 22.62 -1.64
C ASP A 121 17.63 21.12 -1.36
N LEU A 122 16.99 20.60 -0.31
CA LEU A 122 17.06 19.19 0.09
C LEU A 122 15.68 18.54 -0.05
N PRO A 123 15.55 17.45 -0.84
CA PRO A 123 14.29 16.73 -0.94
C PRO A 123 13.96 16.02 0.38
N GLU A 124 12.67 15.90 0.66
CA GLU A 124 12.19 15.15 1.81
C GLU A 124 12.63 13.67 1.68
N PRO A 125 13.27 13.09 2.70
CA PRO A 125 13.58 11.67 2.67
C PRO A 125 12.27 10.89 2.55
N GLN A 126 12.19 10.03 1.53
CA GLN A 126 11.05 9.15 1.34
C GLN A 126 10.82 8.33 2.61
N ARG A 127 9.83 8.73 3.41
CA ARG A 127 9.38 7.90 4.52
C ARG A 127 8.79 6.64 3.90
N CYS A 128 9.45 5.50 4.11
CA CYS A 128 8.83 4.21 3.88
C CYS A 128 7.55 4.20 4.71
N GLY A 129 6.39 4.20 4.05
CA GLY A 129 5.11 4.30 4.73
C GLY A 129 5.01 3.25 5.84
N CYS A 130 4.75 3.72 7.06
CA CYS A 130 4.44 2.96 8.27
C CYS A 130 5.29 1.70 8.46
N VAL A 131 6.43 1.84 9.15
CA VAL A 131 6.91 1.00 10.27
C VAL A 131 8.31 1.52 10.58
N GLU A 132 8.51 1.91 11.83
CA GLU A 132 9.83 2.19 12.42
C GLU A 132 10.81 1.07 12.02
N CYS A 133 11.99 1.45 11.52
CA CYS A 133 13.10 0.52 11.32
C CYS A 133 13.61 -0.01 12.66
#